data_AF-A0A7J7PCM3-F1
#
_entry.id   AF-A0A7J7PCM3-F1
#
_cell.length_a   1.000
_cell.length_b   1.000
_cell.length_c   1.000
_cell.angle_alpha   90.00
_cell.angle_beta   90.00
_cell.angle_gamma   90.00
#
_symmetry.space_group_name_H-M   'P 1'
#
loop_
_entity.id
_entity.type
_entity.pdbx_description
1 polymer ?
#
loop_
_entity_poly.entity_id
_entity_poly.type
_entity_poly.pdbx_seq_one_letter_code
_entity_poly.pdbx_strand_id
1 'polypeptide(L)'
;MKRRTKVSRRAARYHYSRHCLWLAGIGDDYKVALQGEVMGKWELVMDDDEMGSQSSNRAAQDGVDIVSLSITPNRRPLGIATFFNPIDMALLSAVRAGIFVVQAAGNTGPSPKSISSFSPWIFTVGAASHDRVYNNSVILGNNITISGVGLAPGTDEGTMFTLVSALHALNNDTASMSSMYLSECQDSTSLNQDLVQGNLLICSYSIRFVLGLSTIKQALKTAKNLSAAGILFCMDPFILGFQLNPTPMELPGIIIPSSDDSKVRYSCVIFYGLCC
;
A
#
# COMPACT_ATOMS: atom_id res chain seq x y z
N MET A 1 7.79 -17.02 -35.57
CA MET A 1 8.95 -16.38 -34.91
C MET A 1 8.44 -15.72 -33.62
N LYS A 2 8.62 -16.36 -32.46
CA LYS A 2 8.15 -15.85 -31.15
C LYS A 2 8.84 -14.52 -30.83
N ARG A 3 8.09 -13.42 -30.79
CA ARG A 3 8.62 -12.09 -30.46
C ARG A 3 8.66 -11.94 -28.95
N ARG A 4 9.88 -11.86 -28.38
CA ARG A 4 10.12 -11.64 -26.95
C ARG A 4 9.91 -10.17 -26.61
N THR A 5 9.11 -9.91 -25.59
CA THR A 5 9.05 -8.65 -24.84
C THR A 5 10.46 -8.32 -24.32
N LYS A 6 11.08 -7.24 -24.81
CA LYS A 6 12.35 -6.72 -24.25
C LYS A 6 11.99 -5.68 -23.20
N VAL A 7 11.93 -6.11 -21.95
CA VAL A 7 11.87 -5.20 -20.79
C VAL A 7 13.31 -4.80 -20.43
N SER A 8 13.59 -3.49 -20.37
CA SER A 8 14.87 -2.97 -19.87
C SER A 8 15.14 -3.50 -18.44
N ARG A 9 16.30 -4.13 -18.24
CA ARG A 9 16.72 -4.68 -16.94
C ARG A 9 16.84 -3.63 -15.83
N ARG A 10 16.89 -2.33 -16.16
CA ARG A 10 17.09 -1.24 -15.18
C ARG A 10 15.82 -0.79 -14.48
N ALA A 11 14.72 -0.60 -15.21
CA ALA A 11 13.42 -0.17 -14.67
C ALA A 11 12.57 -1.34 -14.14
N ALA A 12 12.87 -2.57 -14.58
CA ALA A 12 12.37 -3.78 -13.93
C ALA A 12 12.87 -3.97 -12.47
N ARG A 13 13.60 -3.03 -11.87
CA ARG A 13 14.06 -3.14 -10.48
C ARG A 13 13.04 -2.64 -9.45
N TYR A 14 12.12 -1.75 -9.82
CA TYR A 14 11.15 -1.21 -8.88
C TYR A 14 9.81 -1.95 -8.99
N HIS A 15 9.28 -2.38 -7.84
CA HIS A 15 7.99 -3.08 -7.76
C HIS A 15 6.83 -2.20 -8.24
N TYR A 16 6.93 -0.89 -8.04
CA TYR A 16 5.90 0.08 -8.42
C TYR A 16 5.66 0.12 -9.93
N SER A 17 6.71 0.35 -10.72
CA SER A 17 6.62 0.42 -12.18
C SER A 17 6.18 -0.89 -12.81
N ARG A 18 6.57 -2.04 -12.24
CA ARG A 18 6.06 -3.36 -12.67
C ARG A 18 4.56 -3.50 -12.47
N HIS A 19 4.02 -2.98 -11.36
CA HIS A 19 2.60 -3.04 -11.07
C HIS A 19 1.79 -2.15 -12.01
N CYS A 20 2.22 -0.90 -12.23
CA CYS A 20 1.59 0.00 -13.19
C CYS A 20 1.59 -0.60 -14.61
N LEU A 21 2.68 -1.26 -15.00
CA LEU A 21 2.79 -1.91 -16.29
C LEU A 21 1.80 -3.06 -16.47
N TRP A 22 1.62 -3.86 -15.42
CA TRP A 22 0.67 -4.97 -15.43
C TRP A 22 -0.78 -4.46 -15.50
N LEU A 23 -1.10 -3.40 -14.74
CA LEU A 23 -2.44 -2.78 -14.75
C LEU A 23 -2.83 -2.14 -16.08
N ALA A 24 -1.86 -1.62 -16.84
CA ALA A 24 -2.09 -1.11 -18.18
C ALA A 24 -2.58 -2.20 -19.17
N GLY A 25 -2.61 -3.47 -18.75
CA GLY A 25 -3.20 -4.55 -19.56
C GLY A 25 -2.37 -4.89 -20.79
N ILE A 26 -1.07 -4.64 -20.71
CA ILE A 26 -0.10 -4.83 -21.79
C ILE A 26 0.04 -6.32 -22.08
N GLY A 27 -0.78 -6.82 -23.00
CA GLY A 27 -0.61 -8.14 -23.62
C GLY A 27 0.62 -8.19 -24.53
N ASP A 28 0.90 -9.37 -25.10
CA ASP A 28 2.08 -9.62 -25.96
C ASP A 28 2.15 -8.72 -27.23
N ASP A 29 1.07 -8.01 -27.56
CA ASP A 29 0.95 -7.14 -28.74
C ASP A 29 1.47 -5.71 -28.52
N TYR A 30 1.72 -5.32 -27.28
CA TYR A 30 2.22 -3.99 -26.91
C TYR A 30 3.69 -4.07 -26.54
N LYS A 31 4.45 -3.06 -26.94
CA LYS A 31 5.82 -2.93 -26.47
C LYS A 31 5.94 -1.78 -25.48
N VAL A 32 6.79 -1.97 -24.49
CA VAL A 32 6.99 -1.03 -23.39
C VAL A 32 8.38 -0.44 -23.50
N ALA A 33 8.46 0.88 -23.58
CA ALA A 33 9.69 1.58 -23.33
C ALA A 33 9.71 1.98 -21.84
N LEU A 34 10.75 1.54 -21.13
CA LEU A 34 11.13 2.09 -19.85
C LEU A 34 12.48 2.74 -20.10
N GLN A 35 12.66 4.00 -19.70
CA GLN A 35 13.81 4.78 -20.13
C GLN A 35 15.13 4.00 -19.91
N GLY A 36 15.76 3.61 -21.02
CA GLY A 36 16.94 2.73 -21.04
C GLY A 36 17.17 1.80 -22.25
N GLU A 37 16.26 1.61 -23.23
CA GLU A 37 16.55 1.02 -24.57
C GLU A 37 15.30 0.95 -25.50
N VAL A 38 15.45 1.05 -26.83
CA VAL A 38 14.39 1.27 -27.86
C VAL A 38 14.46 0.24 -29.01
N MET A 39 13.33 -0.30 -29.55
CA MET A 39 12.84 -0.33 -31.00
C MET A 39 11.33 -0.76 -31.31
N GLY A 40 10.46 0.18 -31.79
CA GLY A 40 9.06 0.12 -32.40
C GLY A 40 7.72 0.01 -31.59
N LYS A 41 6.70 0.88 -31.87
CA LYS A 41 5.29 1.08 -31.36
C LYS A 41 5.05 0.80 -29.86
N TRP A 42 4.78 1.85 -29.08
CA TRP A 42 5.09 1.82 -27.65
C TRP A 42 4.14 2.55 -26.71
N GLU A 43 4.15 2.05 -25.48
CA GLU A 43 3.78 2.78 -24.27
C GLU A 43 5.03 3.08 -23.42
N LEU A 44 5.16 4.33 -22.94
CA LEU A 44 6.22 4.73 -22.01
C LEU A 44 5.68 4.83 -20.58
N VAL A 45 6.28 4.11 -19.65
CA VAL A 45 6.04 4.26 -18.21
C VAL A 45 7.28 4.90 -17.58
N MET A 46 7.11 6.08 -16.97
CA MET A 46 8.21 6.84 -16.35
C MET A 46 8.15 6.77 -14.81
N ASP A 47 9.33 6.70 -14.17
CA ASP A 47 9.53 6.72 -12.71
C ASP A 47 10.20 8.04 -12.25
N ASP A 48 10.19 8.31 -10.94
CA ASP A 48 10.71 9.53 -10.26
C ASP A 48 12.15 9.93 -10.63
N ASP A 49 13.01 8.97 -10.97
CA ASP A 49 14.46 9.20 -11.00
C ASP A 49 14.97 9.96 -12.26
N GLU A 50 14.18 10.15 -13.32
CA GLU A 50 14.70 10.73 -14.58
C GLU A 50 13.72 11.66 -15.35
N MET A 51 12.95 12.49 -14.64
CA MET A 51 12.07 13.46 -15.31
C MET A 51 12.83 14.72 -15.78
N GLY A 52 13.55 14.59 -16.89
CA GLY A 52 14.18 15.71 -17.60
C GLY A 52 13.49 16.01 -18.94
N SER A 53 13.66 17.24 -19.45
CA SER A 53 13.21 17.67 -20.80
C SER A 53 13.61 16.71 -21.93
N GLN A 54 14.67 15.92 -21.72
CA GLN A 54 15.16 14.92 -22.67
C GLN A 54 14.25 13.69 -22.83
N SER A 55 13.43 13.32 -21.84
CA SER A 55 12.61 12.09 -21.89
C SER A 55 11.46 12.21 -22.88
N SER A 56 10.78 13.36 -22.91
CA SER A 56 9.65 13.62 -23.82
C SER A 56 10.08 13.73 -25.29
N ASN A 57 11.22 14.38 -25.56
CA ASN A 57 11.74 14.46 -26.92
C ASN A 57 12.20 13.09 -27.44
N ARG A 58 12.76 12.25 -26.57
CA ARG A 58 13.11 10.86 -26.91
C ARG A 58 11.86 10.02 -27.17
N ALA A 59 10.80 10.18 -26.37
CA ALA A 59 9.51 9.52 -26.59
C ALA A 59 8.95 9.76 -28.00
N ALA A 60 8.99 11.01 -28.46
CA ALA A 60 8.56 11.38 -29.80
C ALA A 60 9.47 10.81 -30.90
N GLN A 61 10.79 10.77 -30.66
CA GLN A 61 11.76 10.16 -31.58
C GLN A 61 11.58 8.64 -31.68
N ASP A 62 11.16 8.00 -30.59
CA ASP A 62 11.01 6.55 -30.48
C ASP A 62 9.67 6.02 -31.04
N GLY A 63 8.76 6.92 -31.45
CA GLY A 63 7.47 6.57 -32.07
C GLY A 63 6.46 6.01 -31.06
N VAL A 64 6.39 6.61 -29.87
CA VAL A 64 5.46 6.25 -28.79
C VAL A 64 4.08 6.82 -29.06
N ASP A 65 3.02 6.03 -28.84
CA ASP A 65 1.64 6.50 -29.01
C ASP A 65 1.05 7.04 -27.69
N ILE A 66 1.44 6.45 -26.55
CA ILE A 66 0.91 6.78 -25.22
C ILE A 66 2.05 6.90 -24.20
N VAL A 67 1.98 7.93 -23.36
CA VAL A 67 2.82 8.11 -22.18
C VAL A 67 1.95 8.00 -20.94
N SER A 68 2.28 7.05 -20.06
CA SER A 68 1.58 6.80 -18.80
C SER A 68 2.46 7.19 -17.61
N LEU A 69 1.97 8.15 -16.81
CA LEU A 69 2.70 8.76 -15.71
C LEU A 69 1.99 8.47 -14.38
N SER A 70 2.50 7.50 -13.63
CA SER A 70 2.05 7.24 -12.25
C SER A 70 2.86 8.06 -11.24
N ILE A 71 3.06 9.34 -11.56
CA ILE A 71 3.92 10.26 -10.82
C ILE A 71 3.35 11.66 -10.92
N THR A 72 3.40 12.40 -9.81
CA THR A 72 2.96 13.80 -9.75
C THR A 72 3.90 14.62 -8.88
N PRO A 73 4.03 15.92 -9.14
CA PRO A 73 4.72 16.82 -8.21
C PRO A 73 4.12 16.72 -6.80
N ASN A 74 4.98 16.59 -5.78
CA ASN A 74 4.55 16.47 -4.38
C ASN A 74 3.98 17.77 -3.80
N ARG A 75 4.11 18.90 -4.53
CA ARG A 75 3.57 20.20 -4.15
C ARG A 75 3.11 20.96 -5.37
N ARG A 76 1.97 21.65 -5.22
CA ARG A 76 1.53 22.65 -6.21
C ARG A 76 2.63 23.71 -6.38
N PRO A 77 3.07 24.02 -7.61
CA PRO A 77 4.03 25.08 -7.85
C PRO A 77 3.52 26.42 -7.30
N LEU A 78 4.42 27.20 -6.69
CA LEU A 78 4.12 28.57 -6.26
C LEU A 78 3.99 29.46 -7.51
N GLY A 79 2.84 30.12 -7.70
CA GLY A 79 2.63 31.05 -8.82
C GLY A 79 1.21 31.08 -9.38
N ILE A 80 1.02 31.94 -10.40
CA ILE A 80 -0.28 32.16 -11.08
C ILE A 80 -0.64 30.99 -12.01
N ALA A 81 0.35 30.27 -12.51
CA ALA A 81 0.17 29.19 -13.47
C ALA A 81 0.81 27.90 -12.96
N THR A 82 -0.02 26.87 -12.78
CA THR A 82 0.36 25.57 -12.20
C THR A 82 1.03 24.62 -13.18
N PHE A 83 1.12 25.00 -14.45
CA PHE A 83 1.49 24.14 -15.59
C PHE A 83 2.71 24.66 -16.38
N PHE A 84 3.43 25.68 -15.86
CA PHE A 84 4.69 26.17 -16.47
C PHE A 84 5.93 25.55 -15.83
N ASN A 85 5.81 24.36 -15.26
CA ASN A 85 7.01 23.62 -14.85
C ASN A 85 7.64 22.92 -16.08
N PRO A 86 8.94 22.59 -16.03
CA PRO A 86 9.64 21.97 -17.16
C PRO A 86 9.03 20.64 -17.61
N ILE A 87 8.39 19.91 -16.70
CA ILE A 87 7.75 18.62 -16.94
C ILE A 87 6.51 18.82 -17.82
N ASP A 88 5.61 19.70 -17.40
CA ASP A 88 4.36 19.99 -18.11
C ASP A 88 4.62 20.55 -19.51
N MET A 89 5.65 21.38 -19.68
CA MET A 89 6.09 21.88 -20.99
C MET A 89 6.65 20.77 -21.88
N ALA A 90 7.38 19.81 -21.31
CA ALA A 90 7.84 18.64 -22.03
C ALA A 90 6.65 17.77 -22.47
N LEU A 91 5.65 17.56 -21.61
CA LEU A 91 4.44 16.80 -21.93
C LEU A 91 3.57 17.52 -22.97
N LEU A 92 3.49 18.85 -22.93
CA LEU A 92 2.84 19.63 -23.99
C LEU A 92 3.49 19.38 -25.35
N SER A 93 4.82 19.26 -25.39
CA SER A 93 5.56 18.98 -26.62
C SER A 93 5.27 17.57 -27.14
N ALA A 94 5.14 16.57 -26.25
CA ALA A 94 4.68 15.22 -26.62
C ALA A 94 3.25 15.24 -27.19
N VAL A 95 2.32 15.94 -26.53
CA VAL A 95 0.93 16.07 -27.02
C VAL A 95 0.89 16.75 -28.40
N ARG A 96 1.72 17.78 -28.62
CA ARG A 96 1.86 18.42 -29.94
C ARG A 96 2.45 17.49 -31.01
N ALA A 97 3.27 16.52 -30.61
CA ALA A 97 3.79 15.48 -31.49
C ALA A 97 2.78 14.34 -31.75
N GLY A 98 1.55 14.43 -31.21
CA GLY A 98 0.49 13.45 -31.40
C GLY A 98 0.46 12.32 -30.36
N ILE A 99 1.24 12.44 -29.28
CA ILE A 99 1.32 11.43 -28.22
C ILE A 99 0.24 11.70 -27.17
N PHE A 100 -0.54 10.68 -26.81
CA PHE A 100 -1.54 10.80 -25.74
C PHE A 100 -0.86 10.67 -24.37
N VAL A 101 -1.12 11.60 -23.46
CA VAL A 101 -0.49 11.63 -22.13
C VAL A 101 -1.54 11.41 -21.03
N VAL A 102 -1.32 10.40 -20.20
CA VAL A 102 -2.13 10.07 -19.03
C VAL A 102 -1.30 10.24 -17.77
N GLN A 103 -1.89 10.86 -16.73
CA GLN A 103 -1.20 11.05 -15.44
C GLN A 103 -2.13 10.82 -14.25
N ALA A 104 -1.61 10.26 -13.17
CA ALA A 104 -2.34 10.15 -11.91
C ALA A 104 -2.70 11.55 -11.33
N ALA A 105 -3.83 11.65 -10.63
CA ALA A 105 -4.26 12.88 -9.97
C ALA A 105 -3.40 13.22 -8.72
N GLY A 106 -2.79 12.22 -8.09
CA GLY A 106 -2.07 12.33 -6.82
C GLY A 106 -2.86 11.79 -5.63
N ASN A 107 -2.16 11.41 -4.55
CA ASN A 107 -2.73 10.73 -3.37
C ASN A 107 -2.91 11.67 -2.15
N THR A 108 -2.89 12.98 -2.35
CA THR A 108 -2.93 14.02 -1.29
C THR A 108 -4.35 14.45 -0.89
N GLY A 109 -5.37 13.73 -1.36
CA GLY A 109 -6.77 13.94 -0.94
C GLY A 109 -7.01 13.63 0.54
N PRO A 110 -8.24 13.79 1.05
CA PRO A 110 -9.48 14.12 0.33
C PRO A 110 -9.83 15.62 0.30
N SER A 111 -8.98 16.49 0.89
CA SER A 111 -9.25 17.92 0.99
C SER A 111 -9.49 18.55 -0.39
N PRO A 112 -10.39 19.55 -0.52
CA PRO A 112 -10.60 20.25 -1.78
C PRO A 112 -9.29 20.82 -2.35
N LYS A 113 -9.15 20.80 -3.69
CA LYS A 113 -7.97 21.33 -4.42
C LYS A 113 -6.65 20.60 -4.09
N SER A 114 -6.73 19.30 -3.82
CA SER A 114 -5.60 18.41 -3.52
C SER A 114 -5.03 17.64 -4.72
N ILE A 115 -5.57 17.88 -5.93
CA ILE A 115 -5.03 17.35 -7.18
C ILE A 115 -3.63 17.92 -7.44
N SER A 116 -2.74 17.12 -8.03
CA SER A 116 -1.35 17.47 -8.32
C SER A 116 -1.01 17.48 -9.82
N SER A 117 -1.89 16.92 -10.67
CA SER A 117 -1.82 17.02 -12.13
C SER A 117 -2.82 18.07 -12.62
N PHE A 118 -2.32 19.21 -13.12
CA PHE A 118 -3.14 20.40 -13.42
C PHE A 118 -3.18 20.77 -14.90
N SER A 119 -2.34 20.15 -15.73
CA SER A 119 -2.13 20.58 -17.10
C SER A 119 -3.31 20.20 -17.98
N PRO A 120 -3.88 21.14 -18.75
CA PRO A 120 -5.11 20.89 -19.50
C PRO A 120 -4.92 19.94 -20.69
N TRP A 121 -3.67 19.71 -21.11
CA TRP A 121 -3.31 18.74 -22.16
C TRP A 121 -3.02 17.34 -21.63
N ILE A 122 -3.14 17.11 -20.32
CA ILE A 122 -2.92 15.80 -19.69
C ILE A 122 -4.27 15.19 -19.33
N PHE A 123 -4.45 13.92 -19.65
CA PHE A 123 -5.59 13.15 -19.16
C PHE A 123 -5.35 12.70 -17.71
N THR A 124 -5.90 13.45 -16.76
CA THR A 124 -5.70 13.20 -15.33
C THR A 124 -6.67 12.14 -14.79
N VAL A 125 -6.14 11.13 -14.09
CA VAL A 125 -6.90 9.97 -13.59
C VAL A 125 -6.99 9.97 -12.07
N GLY A 126 -8.21 9.98 -11.54
CA GLY A 126 -8.49 9.75 -10.12
C GLY A 126 -8.59 8.26 -9.78
N ALA A 127 -8.31 7.90 -8.52
CA ALA A 127 -8.50 6.54 -8.03
C ALA A 127 -9.92 6.35 -7.48
N ALA A 128 -10.50 5.19 -7.75
CA ALA A 128 -11.78 4.76 -7.18
C ALA A 128 -11.67 3.31 -6.71
N SER A 129 -12.53 2.91 -5.76
CA SER A 129 -12.65 1.51 -5.33
C SER A 129 -13.69 0.78 -6.17
N HIS A 130 -13.45 -0.50 -6.45
CA HIS A 130 -14.44 -1.41 -7.05
C HIS A 130 -15.31 -2.08 -5.98
N ASP A 131 -16.31 -2.83 -6.40
CA ASP A 131 -17.25 -3.59 -5.55
C ASP A 131 -16.67 -4.88 -4.94
N ARG A 132 -15.53 -5.38 -5.42
CA ARG A 132 -14.88 -6.56 -4.82
C ARG A 132 -14.43 -6.27 -3.39
N VAL A 133 -14.91 -7.10 -2.47
CA VAL A 133 -14.56 -7.12 -1.05
C VAL A 133 -13.80 -8.40 -0.74
N TYR A 134 -12.67 -8.26 -0.04
CA TYR A 134 -11.94 -9.41 0.52
C TYR A 134 -12.49 -9.66 1.92
N ASN A 135 -13.22 -10.75 2.10
CA ASN A 135 -13.76 -11.13 3.39
C ASN A 135 -12.63 -11.71 4.26
N ASN A 136 -12.30 -10.99 5.33
CA ASN A 136 -11.44 -11.47 6.39
C ASN A 136 -12.25 -11.42 7.69
N SER A 137 -12.23 -12.50 8.45
CA SER A 137 -13.01 -12.61 9.68
C SER A 137 -12.28 -13.42 10.73
N VAL A 138 -12.62 -13.12 11.97
CA VAL A 138 -12.09 -13.78 13.15
C VAL A 138 -13.26 -14.34 13.95
N ILE A 139 -13.20 -15.62 14.29
CA ILE A 139 -14.21 -16.30 15.10
C ILE A 139 -13.65 -16.50 16.49
N LEU A 140 -14.30 -15.90 17.48
CA LEU A 140 -13.96 -16.02 18.89
C LEU A 140 -14.52 -17.33 19.49
N GLY A 141 -14.04 -17.70 20.67
CA GLY A 141 -14.30 -19.00 21.31
C GLY A 141 -15.72 -19.09 21.86
N ASN A 142 -16.37 -17.93 22.00
CA ASN A 142 -17.79 -17.78 22.29
C ASN A 142 -18.66 -17.77 21.01
N ASN A 143 -18.11 -18.18 19.87
CA ASN A 143 -18.77 -18.26 18.58
C ASN A 143 -19.20 -16.90 17.98
N ILE A 144 -18.66 -15.79 18.49
CA ILE A 144 -18.85 -14.47 17.88
C ILE A 144 -17.90 -14.32 16.70
N THR A 145 -18.44 -13.94 15.54
CA THR A 145 -17.65 -13.65 14.34
C THR A 145 -17.51 -12.14 14.20
N ILE A 146 -16.26 -11.66 14.13
CA ILE A 146 -15.95 -10.25 13.90
C ILE A 146 -15.37 -10.12 12.49
N SER A 147 -15.94 -9.20 11.71
CA SER A 147 -15.42 -8.87 10.38
C SER A 147 -14.28 -7.86 10.50
N GLY A 148 -13.27 -8.01 9.65
CA GLY A 148 -12.16 -7.07 9.61
C GLY A 148 -11.61 -6.90 8.19
N VAL A 149 -10.52 -6.17 8.11
CA VAL A 149 -9.83 -5.81 6.86
C VAL A 149 -8.40 -6.29 6.89
N GLY A 150 -7.79 -6.38 5.70
CA GLY A 150 -6.41 -6.82 5.53
C GLY A 150 -6.31 -8.03 4.63
N LEU A 151 -5.15 -8.19 4.00
CA LEU A 151 -4.85 -9.29 3.08
C LEU A 151 -3.81 -10.19 3.73
N ALA A 152 -4.25 -11.25 4.38
CA ALA A 152 -3.39 -12.15 5.12
C ALA A 152 -3.75 -13.61 4.82
N PRO A 153 -2.80 -14.55 4.96
CA PRO A 153 -3.14 -15.97 4.97
C PRO A 153 -4.10 -16.29 6.13
N GLY A 154 -4.96 -17.30 5.94
CA GLY A 154 -5.75 -17.85 7.03
C GLY A 154 -4.90 -18.70 7.99
N THR A 155 -5.47 -19.03 9.14
CA THR A 155 -4.92 -20.10 10.01
C THR A 155 -5.40 -21.47 9.54
N ASP A 156 -4.72 -22.53 9.98
CA ASP A 156 -5.14 -23.91 9.72
C ASP A 156 -6.55 -24.18 10.25
N GLU A 157 -7.39 -24.81 9.43
CA GLU A 157 -8.79 -25.07 9.76
C GLU A 157 -8.95 -25.87 11.06
N GLY A 158 -9.88 -25.43 11.92
CA GLY A 158 -10.18 -26.09 13.19
C GLY A 158 -9.16 -25.85 14.30
N THR A 159 -8.10 -25.07 14.05
CA THR A 159 -7.08 -24.76 15.07
C THR A 159 -7.51 -23.53 15.87
N MET A 160 -7.52 -23.67 17.19
CA MET A 160 -7.82 -22.57 18.10
C MET A 160 -6.55 -22.02 18.74
N PHE A 161 -6.45 -20.69 18.80
CA PHE A 161 -5.32 -20.01 19.40
C PHE A 161 -5.75 -19.10 20.56
N THR A 162 -4.86 -18.97 21.55
CA THR A 162 -5.08 -18.02 22.64
C THR A 162 -4.78 -16.61 22.15
N LEU A 163 -5.65 -15.67 22.54
CA LEU A 163 -5.45 -14.24 22.32
C LEU A 163 -4.62 -13.64 23.45
N VAL A 164 -3.51 -12.99 23.11
CA VAL A 164 -2.61 -12.35 24.08
C VAL A 164 -2.46 -10.89 23.71
N SER A 165 -2.88 -9.98 24.59
CA SER A 165 -2.66 -8.55 24.34
C SER A 165 -1.21 -8.16 24.60
N ALA A 166 -0.68 -7.25 23.77
CA ALA A 166 0.67 -6.74 23.94
C ALA A 166 0.92 -6.20 25.35
N LEU A 167 -0.08 -5.51 25.93
CA LEU A 167 0.02 -4.98 27.30
C LEU A 167 0.11 -6.08 28.37
N HIS A 168 -0.55 -7.22 28.16
CA HIS A 168 -0.49 -8.36 29.08
C HIS A 168 0.78 -9.20 28.89
N ALA A 169 1.41 -9.10 27.71
CA ALA A 169 2.66 -9.77 27.41
C ALA A 169 3.90 -8.92 27.76
N LEU A 170 3.76 -7.78 28.43
CA LEU A 170 4.90 -6.93 28.77
C LEU A 170 5.83 -7.58 29.79
N ASN A 171 7.14 -7.38 29.59
CA ASN A 171 8.14 -7.71 30.60
C ASN A 171 8.00 -6.76 31.80
N ASN A 172 8.17 -7.28 33.03
CA ASN A 172 7.94 -6.56 34.29
C ASN A 172 8.71 -5.22 34.42
N ASP A 173 9.81 -5.04 33.68
CA ASP A 173 10.66 -3.84 33.73
C ASP A 173 10.20 -2.67 32.85
N THR A 174 9.09 -2.80 32.10
CA THR A 174 8.69 -1.83 31.06
C THR A 174 7.74 -0.70 31.52
N ALA A 175 7.59 -0.49 32.84
CA ALA A 175 6.60 0.42 33.44
C ALA A 175 6.75 1.93 33.15
N SER A 176 7.68 2.35 32.28
CA SER A 176 8.04 3.77 32.05
C SER A 176 7.77 4.27 30.62
N MET A 177 7.37 3.40 29.68
CA MET A 177 7.01 3.83 28.32
C MET A 177 5.50 4.15 28.22
N SER A 178 5.14 5.14 27.40
CA SER A 178 3.73 5.43 27.09
C SER A 178 3.03 4.14 26.64
N SER A 179 1.96 3.77 27.35
CA SER A 179 1.17 2.55 27.11
C SER A 179 0.74 2.41 25.65
N MET A 180 0.54 3.53 24.96
CA MET A 180 0.20 3.57 23.54
C MET A 180 1.28 2.88 22.70
N TYR A 181 2.57 3.25 22.83
CA TYR A 181 3.66 2.64 22.05
C TYR A 181 3.79 1.14 22.27
N LEU A 182 3.73 0.73 23.54
CA LEU A 182 3.87 -0.66 23.96
C LEU A 182 2.72 -1.52 23.42
N SER A 183 1.52 -0.95 23.33
CA SER A 183 0.36 -1.65 22.78
C SER A 183 0.41 -1.86 21.27
N GLU A 184 1.26 -1.13 20.53
CA GLU A 184 1.34 -1.18 19.07
C GLU A 184 2.28 -2.26 18.52
N CYS A 185 2.88 -3.08 19.40
CA CYS A 185 3.79 -4.17 19.05
C CYS A 185 5.00 -3.74 18.19
N GLN A 186 5.52 -2.52 18.39
CA GLN A 186 6.62 -2.02 17.57
C GLN A 186 8.00 -2.55 17.98
N ASP A 187 8.11 -3.16 19.16
CA ASP A 187 9.38 -3.65 19.72
C ASP A 187 9.20 -4.99 20.44
N SER A 188 9.88 -6.04 19.95
CA SER A 188 9.86 -7.37 20.55
C SER A 188 10.55 -7.47 21.90
N THR A 189 11.50 -6.59 22.22
CA THR A 189 12.26 -6.65 23.49
C THR A 189 11.40 -6.31 24.70
N SER A 190 10.33 -5.55 24.48
CA SER A 190 9.38 -5.17 25.51
C SER A 190 8.40 -6.29 25.89
N LEU A 191 8.29 -7.32 25.05
CA LEU A 191 7.31 -8.39 25.17
C LEU A 191 7.98 -9.70 25.61
N ASN A 192 7.27 -10.46 26.44
CA ASN A 192 7.66 -11.77 26.88
C ASN A 192 7.31 -12.80 25.79
N GLN A 193 8.35 -13.42 25.22
CA GLN A 193 8.19 -14.41 24.16
C GLN A 193 7.39 -15.63 24.61
N ASP A 194 7.55 -16.10 25.84
CA ASP A 194 6.90 -17.33 26.33
C ASP A 194 5.37 -17.18 26.38
N LEU A 195 4.87 -15.95 26.56
CA LEU A 195 3.43 -15.65 26.55
C LEU A 195 2.88 -15.58 25.11
N VAL A 196 3.70 -15.13 24.15
CA VAL A 196 3.26 -14.83 22.78
C VAL A 196 3.48 -16.00 21.82
N GLN A 197 4.50 -16.82 22.05
CA GLN A 197 4.88 -17.91 21.16
C GLN A 197 3.73 -18.90 20.95
N GLY A 198 3.41 -19.17 19.69
CA GLY A 198 2.30 -20.06 19.31
C GLY A 198 0.90 -19.48 19.54
N ASN A 199 0.79 -18.23 20.01
CA ASN A 199 -0.47 -17.55 20.27
C ASN A 199 -0.67 -16.37 19.31
N LEU A 200 -1.86 -15.77 19.34
CA LEU A 200 -2.20 -14.61 18.54
C LEU A 200 -1.94 -13.33 19.34
N LEU A 201 -1.10 -12.46 18.79
CA LEU A 201 -0.72 -11.21 19.42
C LEU A 201 -1.71 -10.11 19.05
N ILE A 202 -2.37 -9.51 20.05
CA ILE A 202 -3.24 -8.34 19.86
C ILE A 202 -2.43 -7.07 20.04
N CYS A 203 -2.47 -6.23 19.00
CA CYS A 203 -1.82 -4.93 18.92
C CYS A 203 -2.87 -3.83 18.71
N SER A 204 -2.67 -2.68 19.32
CA SER A 204 -3.50 -1.50 19.08
C SER A 204 -3.10 -0.81 17.78
N TYR A 205 -4.08 -0.34 17.03
CA TYR A 205 -3.88 0.57 15.91
C TYR A 205 -4.24 1.99 16.35
N SER A 206 -3.24 2.88 16.34
CA SER A 206 -3.36 4.24 16.90
C SER A 206 -2.99 5.33 15.88
N ILE A 207 -3.11 6.60 16.28
CA ILE A 207 -2.72 7.77 15.47
C ILE A 207 -1.25 7.71 15.02
N ARG A 208 -0.39 7.00 15.75
CA ARG A 208 1.02 6.84 15.41
C ARG A 208 1.23 6.12 14.08
N PHE A 209 0.33 5.23 13.69
CA PHE A 209 0.35 4.61 12.37
C PHE A 209 0.03 5.60 11.26
N VAL A 210 -0.94 6.49 11.51
CA VAL A 210 -1.32 7.56 10.58
C VAL A 210 -0.18 8.58 10.40
N LEU A 211 0.52 8.90 11.49
CA LEU A 211 1.68 9.81 11.48
C LEU A 211 2.97 9.15 10.94
N GLY A 212 2.95 7.86 10.62
CA GLY A 212 4.12 7.11 10.14
C GLY A 212 5.18 6.83 11.22
N LEU A 213 4.86 7.01 12.50
CA LEU A 213 5.73 6.70 13.64
C LEU A 213 5.71 5.22 14.01
N SER A 214 4.64 4.52 13.62
CA SER A 214 4.43 3.08 13.83
C SER A 214 4.01 2.46 12.50
N THR A 215 4.42 1.21 12.23
CA THR A 215 4.11 0.55 10.96
C THR A 215 3.60 -0.87 11.16
N ILE A 216 2.69 -1.30 10.29
CA ILE A 216 2.18 -2.68 10.28
C ILE A 216 3.34 -3.64 9.99
N LYS A 217 4.26 -3.27 9.10
CA LYS A 217 5.46 -4.08 8.78
C LYS A 217 6.34 -4.33 9.99
N GLN A 218 6.56 -3.31 10.83
CA GLN A 218 7.35 -3.47 12.04
C GLN A 218 6.61 -4.34 13.07
N ALA A 219 5.31 -4.16 13.24
CA ALA A 219 4.50 -5.02 14.12
C ALA A 219 4.49 -6.49 13.68
N LEU A 220 4.39 -6.75 12.37
CA LEU A 220 4.52 -8.10 11.80
C LEU A 220 5.89 -8.70 12.08
N LYS A 221 6.97 -7.90 11.97
CA LYS A 221 8.33 -8.33 12.30
C LYS A 221 8.45 -8.67 13.78
N THR A 222 7.87 -7.87 14.67
CA THR A 222 7.83 -8.15 16.11
C THR A 222 7.10 -9.46 16.40
N ALA A 223 5.91 -9.66 15.84
CA ALA A 223 5.16 -10.90 15.99
C ALA A 223 5.95 -12.12 15.49
N LYS A 224 6.63 -11.99 14.35
CA LYS A 224 7.51 -13.03 13.79
C LYS A 224 8.68 -13.35 14.72
N ASN A 225 9.35 -12.32 15.27
CA ASN A 225 10.45 -12.50 16.21
C ASN A 225 10.01 -13.23 17.49
N LEU A 226 8.78 -12.97 17.95
CA LEU A 226 8.19 -13.63 19.12
C LEU A 226 7.58 -15.00 18.80
N SER A 227 7.70 -15.48 17.56
CA SER A 227 7.08 -16.74 17.11
C SER A 227 5.57 -16.80 17.35
N ALA A 228 4.88 -15.66 17.19
CA ALA A 228 3.42 -15.60 17.25
C ALA A 228 2.80 -16.39 16.09
N ALA A 229 1.67 -17.03 16.33
CA ALA A 229 0.89 -17.72 15.29
C ALA A 229 0.22 -16.74 14.32
N GLY A 230 -0.02 -15.50 14.76
CA GLY A 230 -0.67 -14.47 13.99
C GLY A 230 -0.81 -13.17 14.77
N ILE A 231 -1.35 -12.14 14.11
CA ILE A 231 -1.48 -10.79 14.66
C ILE A 231 -2.89 -10.23 14.47
N LEU A 232 -3.41 -9.57 15.49
CA LEU A 232 -4.70 -8.90 15.47
C LEU A 232 -4.49 -7.41 15.74
N PHE A 233 -4.92 -6.54 14.83
CA PHE A 233 -4.91 -5.09 15.09
C PHE A 233 -6.31 -4.63 15.51
N CYS A 234 -6.42 -4.07 16.72
CA CYS A 234 -7.65 -3.45 17.20
C CYS A 234 -7.55 -1.93 17.08
N MET A 235 -8.49 -1.31 16.36
CA MET A 235 -8.57 0.15 16.29
C MET A 235 -8.82 0.76 17.67
N ASP A 236 -8.01 1.76 18.00
CA ASP A 236 -8.25 2.64 19.14
C ASP A 236 -9.49 3.52 18.88
N PRO A 237 -10.42 3.66 19.84
CA PRO A 237 -11.65 4.46 19.68
C PRO A 237 -11.41 5.94 19.35
N PHE A 238 -10.21 6.48 19.59
CA PHE A 238 -9.87 7.87 19.29
C PHE A 238 -9.54 8.10 17.81
N ILE A 239 -9.44 7.04 16.99
CA ILE A 239 -9.20 7.14 15.54
C ILE A 239 -10.54 7.05 14.78
N LEU A 240 -11.22 8.18 14.65
CA LEU A 240 -12.47 8.28 13.89
C LEU A 240 -12.18 8.59 12.41
N GLY A 241 -12.78 7.80 11.51
CA GLY A 241 -12.85 8.13 10.09
C GLY A 241 -11.63 7.76 9.24
N PHE A 242 -10.66 7.00 9.78
CA PHE A 242 -9.53 6.52 8.98
C PHE A 242 -9.87 5.16 8.34
N GLN A 243 -10.00 5.15 7.01
CA GLN A 243 -10.18 3.93 6.25
C GLN A 243 -8.81 3.31 5.96
N LEU A 244 -8.56 2.13 6.52
CA LEU A 244 -7.30 1.43 6.28
C LEU A 244 -7.33 0.77 4.92
N ASN A 245 -6.32 1.11 4.11
CA ASN A 245 -6.07 0.34 2.90
C ASN A 245 -5.69 -1.08 3.31
N PRO A 246 -6.28 -2.12 2.66
CA PRO A 246 -5.94 -3.50 2.92
C PRO A 246 -4.43 -3.68 2.77
N THR A 247 -3.75 -3.92 3.88
CA THR A 247 -2.30 -4.08 3.89
C THR A 247 -1.99 -5.57 3.78
N PRO A 248 -1.16 -5.99 2.82
CA PRO A 248 -0.67 -7.37 2.75
C PRO A 248 0.12 -7.73 4.00
N MET A 249 -0.15 -8.90 4.57
CA MET A 249 0.52 -9.45 5.74
C MET A 249 1.11 -10.82 5.40
N GLU A 250 2.33 -11.07 5.84
CA GLU A 250 3.02 -12.36 5.64
C GLU A 250 2.61 -13.42 6.69
N LEU A 251 2.02 -12.99 7.79
CA LEU A 251 1.51 -13.84 8.87
C LEU A 251 -0.02 -13.80 8.89
N PRO A 252 -0.69 -14.83 9.43
CA PRO A 252 -2.12 -14.76 9.69
C PRO A 252 -2.46 -13.51 10.48
N GLY A 253 -3.45 -12.77 10.00
CA GLY A 253 -3.83 -11.55 10.68
C GLY A 253 -5.01 -10.83 10.10
N ILE A 254 -5.53 -9.91 10.91
CA ILE A 254 -6.71 -9.11 10.59
C ILE A 254 -6.60 -7.78 11.31
N ILE A 255 -7.18 -6.75 10.71
CA ILE A 255 -7.39 -5.46 11.36
C ILE A 255 -8.88 -5.30 11.61
N ILE A 256 -9.27 -5.12 12.86
CA ILE A 256 -10.65 -4.83 13.27
C ILE A 256 -10.83 -3.30 13.20
N PRO A 257 -11.63 -2.79 12.25
CA PRO A 257 -11.78 -1.35 12.05
C PRO A 257 -12.78 -0.70 13.04
N SER A 258 -13.64 -1.50 13.66
CA SER A 258 -14.72 -1.04 14.54
C SER A 258 -14.24 -0.93 15.98
N SER A 259 -14.38 0.26 16.57
CA SER A 259 -14.03 0.49 17.98
C SER A 259 -14.98 -0.21 18.96
N ASP A 260 -16.19 -0.56 18.53
CA ASP A 260 -17.14 -1.34 19.31
C ASP A 260 -16.81 -2.83 19.28
N ASP A 261 -16.37 -3.34 18.13
CA ASP A 261 -15.90 -4.74 18.02
C ASP A 261 -14.53 -4.93 18.68
N SER A 262 -13.69 -3.88 18.70
CA SER A 262 -12.44 -3.83 19.50
C SER A 262 -12.69 -3.97 21.01
N LYS A 263 -13.91 -3.76 21.52
CA LYS A 263 -14.25 -3.92 22.95
C LYS A 263 -14.53 -5.37 23.33
N VAL A 264 -14.65 -6.30 22.37
CA VAL A 264 -14.93 -7.71 22.66
C VAL A 264 -13.64 -8.37 23.17
N ARG A 265 -13.51 -8.40 24.50
CA ARG A 265 -12.37 -8.94 25.24
C ARG A 265 -12.42 -10.46 25.39
N TYR A 266 -11.28 -11.08 25.06
CA TYR A 266 -10.74 -12.37 25.49
C TYR A 266 -11.68 -13.58 25.51
N SER A 267 -11.70 -14.34 24.40
CA SER A 267 -11.80 -15.81 24.38
C SER A 267 -11.42 -16.35 22.99
N CYS A 268 -10.55 -17.37 22.96
CA CYS A 268 -9.99 -18.22 21.87
C CYS A 268 -10.36 -17.93 20.41
N VAL A 269 -9.45 -17.98 19.43
CA VAL A 269 -9.76 -17.54 18.05
C VAL A 269 -9.44 -18.55 16.94
N ILE A 270 -10.30 -18.56 15.90
CA ILE A 270 -10.07 -19.19 14.58
C ILE A 270 -10.15 -18.11 13.48
N PHE A 271 -9.19 -18.05 12.55
CA PHE A 271 -9.27 -17.18 11.38
C PHE A 271 -9.75 -17.94 10.15
N TYR A 272 -10.61 -17.30 9.36
CA TYR A 272 -10.95 -17.75 8.02
C TYR A 272 -10.60 -16.65 7.01
N GLY A 273 -9.61 -16.92 6.17
CA GLY A 273 -9.19 -16.05 5.07
C GLY A 273 -9.19 -16.83 3.75
N LEU A 274 -10.09 -16.49 2.83
CA LEU A 274 -10.07 -16.99 1.46
C LEU A 274 -9.27 -16.01 0.60
N CYS A 275 -8.08 -16.44 0.18
CA CYS A 275 -7.37 -15.80 -0.92
C CYS A 275 -8.09 -16.23 -2.21
N CYS A 276 -8.86 -15.34 -2.82
CA CYS A 276 -9.49 -15.54 -4.13
C CYS A 276 -9.12 -14.37 -5.05
#